data_AF-A0A926B654-F1
#
_entry.id   AF-A0A926B654-F1
#
_cell.length_a   1.000
_cell.length_b   1.000
_cell.length_c   1.000
_cell.angle_alpha   90.00
_cell.angle_beta   90.00
_cell.angle_gamma   90.00
#
_symmetry.space_group_name_H-M   'P 1'
#
loop_
_entity.id
_entity.type
_entity.pdbx_description
1 polymer ?
#
loop_
_entity_poly.entity_id
_entity_poly.type
_entity_poly.pdbx_seq_one_letter_code
_entity_poly.pdbx_strand_id
1 'polypeptide(L)' 'MGIPSGMELVIILLVVVLLFGAKKIPELMKGLGSGIREFKNASSGKDEEVPRSKNDSNQDSAN' A
#
# COMPACT_ATOMS: atom_id res chain seq x y z
N MET A 1 -28.64 11.68 3.98
CA MET A 1 -27.40 11.79 4.75
C MET A 1 -26.24 11.70 3.78
N GLY A 2 -25.77 12.85 3.30
CA GLY A 2 -24.78 12.93 2.22
C GLY A 2 -23.37 12.67 2.73
N ILE A 3 -22.52 12.10 1.87
CA ILE A 3 -21.09 12.06 2.13
C ILE A 3 -20.63 13.51 2.28
N PRO A 4 -19.92 13.85 3.38
CA PRO A 4 -19.44 15.19 3.62
C PRO A 4 -18.64 15.69 2.41
N SER A 5 -18.79 16.98 2.11
CA SER A 5 -18.15 17.60 0.95
C SER A 5 -16.63 17.42 1.02
N GLY A 6 -15.92 17.45 -0.12
CA GLY A 6 -14.49 17.12 -0.17
C GLY A 6 -13.62 17.93 0.81
N MET A 7 -14.03 19.15 1.16
CA MET A 7 -13.33 19.98 2.14
C MET A 7 -13.43 19.46 3.58
N GLU A 8 -14.58 18.91 3.99
CA GLU A 8 -14.75 18.30 5.30
C GLU A 8 -13.88 17.04 5.45
N LEU A 9 -13.79 16.22 4.39
CA LEU A 9 -12.90 15.06 4.38
C LEU A 9 -11.43 15.43 4.55
N VAL A 10 -10.99 16.53 3.93
CA VAL A 10 -9.61 17.04 4.08
C VAL A 10 -9.36 17.48 5.52
N ILE A 11 -10.31 18.16 6.18
CA ILE A 11 -10.17 18.57 7.58
C ILE A 11 -10.08 17.35 8.51
N ILE A 12 -10.93 16.34 8.30
CA ILE A 12 -10.89 15.10 9.08
C ILE A 12 -9.54 14.41 8.90
N LEU A 13 -9.06 14.30 7.64
CA LEU A 13 -7.77 13.70 7.33
C LEU A 13 -6.62 14.46 8.02
N LEU A 14 -6.68 15.79 8.03
CA LEU A 14 -5.71 16.64 8.70
C LEU A 14 -5.67 16.37 10.22
N VAL A 15 -6.83 16.28 10.87
CA VAL A 15 -6.91 15.96 12.31
C VAL A 15 -6.33 14.57 12.59
N VAL A 16 -6.68 13.56 11.79
CA VAL A 16 -6.12 12.20 11.93
C VAL A 16 -4.60 12.21 11.77
N VAL A 17 -4.08 12.96 10.79
CA VAL A 17 -2.64 13.12 10.57
C VAL A 17 -1.95 13.84 11.73
N LEU A 18 -2.59 14.81 12.40
CA LEU A 18 -2.04 15.46 13.59
C LEU A 18 -2.00 14.52 14.80
N LEU A 19 -3.01 13.67 14.98
CA LEU A 19 -3.09 12.72 16.10
C LEU A 19 -2.12 11.54 15.94
N PHE A 20 -2.07 10.95 14.75
CA PHE A 20 -1.26 9.75 14.49
C PHE A 20 0.09 10.06 13.85
N GLY A 21 0.26 11.24 13.26
CA GLY A 21 1.44 11.62 12.49
C GLY A 21 1.38 11.14 11.04
N ALA A 22 1.87 11.96 10.11
CA ALA A 22 1.89 11.67 8.67
C ALA A 22 2.66 10.39 8.31
N LYS A 23 3.61 9.96 9.15
CA LYS A 23 4.41 8.74 8.94
C LYS A 23 3.67 7.45 9.32
N LYS A 24 2.67 7.51 10.22
CA LYS A 24 1.98 6.30 10.69
C LYS A 24 0.93 5.79 9.72
N ILE A 25 0.25 6.68 8.99
CA ILE A 25 -0.71 6.26 7.95
C ILE A 25 -0.07 5.36 6.87
N PRO A 26 1.06 5.71 6.23
CA PRO A 26 1.68 4.84 5.23
C PRO A 26 2.27 3.56 5.84
N GLU A 27 2.74 3.60 7.09
CA GLU A 27 3.25 2.42 7.81
C GLU A 27 2.12 1.41 8.07
N LEU A 28 0.96 1.89 8.54
CA LEU A 28 -0.24 1.08 8.76
C LEU A 28 -0.84 0.57 7.44
N MET A 29 -0.89 1.41 6.40
CA MET A 29 -1.37 1.01 5.07
C MET A 29 -0.50 -0.06 4.43
N LYS A 30 0.83 0.00 4.58
CA LYS A 30 1.75 -1.04 4.10
C LYS A 30 1.48 -2.37 4.79
N GLY A 31 1.36 -2.37 6.13
CA GLY A 31 1.05 -3.58 6.90
C GLY A 31 -0.32 -4.18 6.53
N LEU A 32 -1.36 -3.34 6.48
CA LEU A 32 -2.71 -3.75 6.10
C LEU A 32 -2.78 -4.24 4.65
N GLY A 33 -2.10 -3.55 3.73
CA GLY A 33 -2.06 -3.87 2.31
C GLY A 33 -1.40 -5.22 2.03
N SER A 34 -0.27 -5.51 2.69
CA SER A 34 0.36 -6.83 2.62
C SER A 34 -0.55 -7.92 3.19
N GLY A 35 -1.13 -7.69 4.37
CA GLY A 35 -2.05 -8.66 4.99
C GLY A 35 -3.30 -8.95 4.14
N ILE A 36 -3.92 -7.92 3.55
CA ILE A 36 -5.05 -8.09 2.61
C ILE A 36 -4.59 -8.84 1.35
N ARG A 37 -3.38 -8.57 0.85
CA ARG A 37 -2.82 -9.27 -0.32
C ARG A 37 -2.59 -10.75 -0.03
N GLU A 38 -1.93 -11.08 1.07
CA GLU A 38 -1.75 -12.47 1.51
C GLU A 38 -3.09 -13.16 1.76
N PHE A 39 -4.04 -12.49 2.41
CA PHE A 39 -5.39 -13.02 2.66
C PHE A 39 -6.11 -13.32 1.34
N LYS A 40 -6.05 -12.39 0.38
CA LYS A 40 -6.66 -12.59 -0.94
C LYS A 40 -6.01 -13.74 -1.70
N ASN A 41 -4.69 -13.86 -1.65
CA ASN A 41 -3.95 -14.92 -2.34
C ASN A 41 -4.30 -16.30 -1.78
N ALA A 42 -4.27 -16.44 -0.44
CA ALA A 42 -4.66 -17.67 0.25
C ALA A 42 -6.14 -18.02 0.01
N SER A 43 -7.04 -17.02 0.06
CA SER A 43 -8.47 -17.23 -0.16
C SER A 43 -8.82 -17.54 -1.62
N SER A 44 -8.01 -17.11 -2.59
CA SER A 44 -8.27 -17.34 -4.02
C SER A 44 -7.66 -18.63 -4.54
N GLY A 45 -6.95 -19.40 -3.70
CA GLY A 45 -6.24 -20.62 -4.10
C GLY A 45 -5.17 -20.38 -5.17
N LYS A 46 -4.76 -19.12 -5.35
CA LYS A 46 -3.72 -18.75 -6.30
C LYS A 46 -2.42 -18.73 -5.53
N ASP A 47 -1.67 -19.81 -5.63
CA ASP A 47 -0.25 -19.85 -5.29
C ASP A 47 0.50 -18.99 -6.33
N GLU A 48 0.32 -17.66 -6.26
CA GLU A 48 0.98 -16.73 -7.16
C GLU A 48 2.47 -16.68 -6.82
N GLU A 49 3.24 -17.43 -7.60
CA GLU A 49 4.66 -17.23 -7.87
C GLU A 49 4.96 -15.73 -7.88
N VAL A 50 5.67 -15.26 -6.86
CA VAL A 50 6.10 -13.88 -6.76
C VAL A 50 6.94 -13.56 -8.00
N PRO A 51 6.51 -12.67 -8.92
CA PRO A 51 7.44 -12.19 -9.93
C PRO A 51 8.46 -11.35 -9.17
N ARG A 52 9.65 -11.92 -8.97
CA ARG A 52 10.82 -11.18 -8.52
C ARG A 52 10.92 -9.95 -9.41
N SER A 53 10.87 -8.81 -8.76
CA SER A 53 11.19 -7.51 -9.32
C SER A 53 12.38 -7.68 -10.28
N LYS A 54 12.14 -7.54 -11.60
CA LYS A 54 13.21 -7.37 -12.58
C LYS A 54 13.81 -6.00 -12.32
N ASN A 55 14.75 -5.96 -11.40
CA ASN A 55 15.59 -4.81 -11.16
C ASN A 55 16.96 -5.34 -10.76
N ASP A 56 17.64 -5.96 -11.72
CA ASP A 56 19.10 -5.97 -11.84
C ASP A 56 19.53 -6.79 -13.06
N SER A 57 19.94 -6.09 -14.11
CA SER A 57 20.95 -6.55 -15.07
C SER A 57 21.43 -5.36 -15.88
N ASN A 58 22.11 -4.43 -15.20
CA ASN A 58 23.23 -3.71 -15.80
C ASN A 58 24.48 -4.54 -15.52
N GLN A 59 24.83 -5.48 -16.40
CA GLN A 59 26.23 -5.87 -16.59
C GLN A 59 26.42 -6.77 -17.81
N ASP A 60 27.49 -6.42 -18.53
CA ASP A 60 28.30 -7.26 -19.41
C ASP A 60 27.75 -7.60 -20.79
N SER A 61 28.51 -7.57 -21.87
CA SER A 61 29.79 -6.97 -22.27
C SER A 61 29.96 -7.46 -23.70
N ALA A 62 30.59 -6.66 -24.55
CA ALA A 62 31.03 -7.12 -25.85
C ALA A 62 31.95 -8.36 -25.71
N ASN A 63 31.59 -9.47 -26.36
CA ASN A 63 32.50 -10.31 -27.16
C ASN A 63 31.67 -11.34 -27.96
#